data_AF-A0A7W5DUN2-F1
#
_entry.id   AF-A0A7W5DUN2-F1
#
_cell.length_a   1.000
_cell.length_b   1.000
_cell.length_c   1.000
_cell.angle_alpha   90.00
_cell.angle_beta   90.00
_cell.angle_gamma   90.00
#
_symmetry.space_group_name_H-M   'P 1'
#
loop_
_entity.id
_entity.type
_entity.pdbx_description
1 polymer ?
#
loop_
_entity_poly.entity_id
_entity_poly.type
_entity_poly.pdbx_seq_one_letter_code
_entity_poly.pdbx_strand_id
1 'polypeptide(L)'
;MNYPRVGAVRLVHLSLIGLLLVGCGGPSGSYQGVVRFDDGSPVQSGSIELRSLATGSRYASRIASDGSFSLAGQDGELRCPPGNYEAVVVQIVLTEDLAAGAHQHGQTVPRRYADYYTSDLRVTNDSDPASRILITLKSSDQSSD
;
A
#
# COMPACT_ATOMS: atom_id res chain seq x y z
N MET A 1 -59.06 -42.64 47.76
CA MET A 1 -59.01 -43.19 46.39
C MET A 1 -57.87 -42.52 45.63
N ASN A 2 -56.87 -43.31 45.23
CA ASN A 2 -55.84 -43.15 44.18
C ASN A 2 -55.07 -41.82 43.93
N TYR A 3 -53.76 -41.88 44.22
CA TYR A 3 -52.52 -41.36 43.57
C TYR A 3 -52.52 -40.30 42.43
N PRO A 4 -51.37 -39.61 42.20
CA PRO A 4 -51.26 -38.19 41.91
C PRO A 4 -50.93 -37.92 40.42
N ARG A 5 -50.90 -36.65 40.03
CA ARG A 5 -50.28 -36.25 38.76
C ARG A 5 -49.15 -35.25 38.99
N VAL A 6 -47.94 -35.78 38.88
CA VAL A 6 -46.69 -35.04 38.71
C VAL A 6 -46.78 -34.31 37.36
N GLY A 7 -46.89 -32.98 37.40
CA GLY A 7 -46.84 -32.12 36.22
C GLY A 7 -45.43 -31.58 36.06
N ALA A 8 -44.80 -31.97 34.96
CA ALA A 8 -43.39 -31.78 34.62
C ALA A 8 -42.86 -30.33 34.77
N VAL A 9 -41.67 -30.22 35.37
CA VAL A 9 -40.76 -29.09 35.14
C VAL A 9 -40.38 -29.11 33.66
N ARG A 10 -40.70 -28.04 32.93
CA ARG A 10 -40.08 -27.75 31.64
C ARG A 10 -39.33 -26.44 31.73
N LEU A 11 -38.07 -26.56 32.14
CA LEU A 11 -37.06 -25.55 31.84
C LEU A 11 -36.66 -25.75 30.37
N VAL A 12 -37.05 -24.82 29.50
CA VAL A 12 -36.43 -24.71 28.17
C VAL A 12 -35.93 -23.28 28.06
N HIS A 13 -34.64 -23.12 28.40
CA HIS A 13 -33.85 -21.99 27.94
C HIS A 13 -33.85 -22.02 26.40
N LEU A 14 -34.30 -20.93 25.76
CA LEU A 14 -33.93 -20.67 24.38
C LEU A 14 -33.27 -19.29 24.31
N SER A 15 -31.95 -19.34 24.50
CA SER A 15 -31.00 -18.39 23.94
C SER A 15 -31.36 -18.07 22.48
N LEU A 16 -31.15 -16.83 22.05
CA LEU A 16 -29.93 -16.47 21.32
C LEU A 16 -30.11 -15.08 20.72
N ILE A 17 -29.33 -14.15 21.26
CA ILE A 17 -29.07 -12.81 20.76
C ILE A 17 -28.74 -12.88 19.27
N GLY A 18 -29.57 -12.24 18.45
CA GLY A 18 -29.34 -12.08 17.02
C GLY A 18 -28.13 -11.18 16.77
N LEU A 19 -26.99 -11.82 16.55
CA LEU A 19 -25.73 -11.17 16.26
C LEU A 19 -25.81 -10.56 14.85
N LEU A 20 -26.02 -9.25 14.76
CA LEU A 20 -25.82 -8.46 13.54
C LEU A 20 -24.32 -8.40 13.23
N LEU A 21 -23.78 -9.44 12.61
CA LEU A 21 -22.48 -9.39 11.94
C LEU A 21 -22.70 -9.20 10.44
N VAL A 22 -23.09 -7.98 10.04
CA VAL A 22 -22.81 -7.52 8.68
C VAL A 22 -21.34 -7.13 8.66
N GLY A 23 -20.47 -8.10 8.42
CA GLY A 23 -19.06 -7.84 8.16
C GLY A 23 -18.91 -7.18 6.79
N CYS A 24 -18.71 -5.87 6.76
CA CYS A 24 -18.17 -5.16 5.59
C CYS A 24 -16.68 -5.52 5.43
N GLY A 25 -16.40 -6.74 4.98
CA GLY A 25 -15.06 -7.15 4.56
C GLY A 25 -14.89 -6.89 3.07
N GLY A 26 -14.59 -5.64 2.69
CA GLY A 26 -14.06 -5.37 1.36
C GLY A 26 -12.66 -5.96 1.21
N PRO A 27 -12.18 -6.28 -0.02
CA PRO A 27 -10.84 -6.80 -0.21
C PRO A 27 -9.80 -5.76 0.22
N SER A 28 -9.18 -5.99 1.39
CA SER A 28 -8.10 -5.16 1.92
C SER A 28 -6.76 -5.66 1.37
N GLY A 29 -6.27 -5.02 0.32
CA GLY A 29 -4.86 -5.13 -0.07
C GLY A 29 -3.99 -4.26 0.82
N SER A 30 -2.69 -4.49 0.80
CA SER A 30 -1.76 -3.59 1.49
C SER A 30 -1.69 -2.26 0.76
N TYR A 31 -1.81 -1.16 1.50
CA TYR A 31 -1.56 0.19 0.96
C TYR A 31 -0.18 0.71 1.38
N GLN A 32 0.61 -0.11 2.09
CA GLN A 32 1.92 0.26 2.59
C GLN A 32 3.02 -0.42 1.78
N GLY A 33 4.16 0.26 1.67
CA GLY A 33 5.29 -0.30 0.95
C GLY A 33 6.58 0.46 1.18
N VAL A 34 7.61 0.00 0.48
CA VAL A 34 8.94 0.62 0.46
C VAL A 34 9.45 0.72 -0.97
N VAL A 35 10.05 1.86 -1.29
CA VAL A 35 10.84 2.06 -2.51
C VAL A 35 12.32 2.08 -2.14
N ARG A 36 13.12 1.25 -2.81
CA ARG A 36 14.56 1.15 -2.63
C ARG A 36 15.29 1.09 -3.97
N PHE A 37 16.56 1.42 -3.97
CA PHE A 37 17.46 1.10 -5.06
C PHE A 37 17.87 -0.38 -5.02
N ASP A 38 18.46 -0.87 -6.09
CA ASP A 38 18.92 -2.25 -6.27
C ASP A 38 20.10 -2.61 -5.38
N ASP A 39 20.88 -1.62 -4.93
CA ASP A 39 21.89 -1.76 -3.88
C ASP A 39 21.27 -1.90 -2.46
N GLY A 40 19.94 -1.76 -2.34
CA GLY A 40 19.19 -1.86 -1.10
C GLY A 40 19.01 -0.53 -0.35
N SER A 41 19.64 0.56 -0.78
CA SER A 41 19.48 1.88 -0.17
C SER A 41 18.05 2.43 -0.40
N PRO A 42 17.47 3.18 0.56
CA PRO A 42 16.11 3.69 0.39
C PRO A 42 16.07 4.88 -0.57
N VAL A 43 14.96 5.02 -1.31
CA VAL A 43 14.64 6.30 -1.96
C VAL A 43 14.19 7.27 -0.87
N GLN A 44 14.95 8.34 -0.63
CA GLN A 44 14.76 9.17 0.57
C GLN A 44 13.80 10.35 0.38
N SER A 45 13.35 10.59 -0.85
CA SER A 45 12.44 11.68 -1.17
C SER A 45 11.75 11.47 -2.51
N GLY A 46 10.58 12.09 -2.68
CA GLY A 46 9.80 12.04 -3.91
C GLY A 46 8.37 11.58 -3.67
N SER A 47 7.72 11.16 -4.74
CA SER A 47 6.39 10.59 -4.75
C SER A 47 6.36 9.31 -5.57
N ILE A 48 5.40 8.46 -5.25
CA ILE A 48 5.07 7.24 -5.97
C ILE A 48 3.61 7.30 -6.40
N GLU A 49 3.32 6.80 -7.61
CA GLU A 49 1.96 6.55 -8.07
C GLU A 49 1.84 5.14 -8.69
N LEU A 50 0.85 4.38 -8.24
CA LEU A 50 0.40 3.13 -8.84
C LEU A 50 -0.85 3.37 -9.69
N ARG A 51 -0.84 2.91 -10.94
CA ARG A 51 -2.02 2.90 -11.82
C ARG A 51 -2.48 1.46 -12.02
N SER A 52 -3.75 1.21 -11.70
CA SER A 52 -4.37 -0.11 -11.86
C SER A 52 -4.43 -0.48 -13.33
N LEU A 53 -3.92 -1.66 -13.69
CA LEU A 53 -4.02 -2.16 -15.07
C LEU A 53 -5.45 -2.57 -15.45
N ALA A 54 -6.28 -2.92 -14.46
CA ALA A 54 -7.65 -3.35 -14.67
C ALA A 54 -8.61 -2.16 -14.84
N THR A 55 -8.41 -1.07 -14.10
CA THR A 55 -9.40 0.01 -13.99
C THR A 55 -8.85 1.39 -14.36
N GLY A 56 -7.53 1.56 -14.46
CA GLY A 56 -6.89 2.86 -14.62
C GLY A 56 -6.90 3.73 -13.36
N SER A 57 -7.50 3.27 -12.26
CA SER A 57 -7.51 3.99 -10.97
C SER A 57 -6.09 4.22 -10.46
N ARG A 58 -5.86 5.39 -9.86
CA ARG A 58 -4.54 5.82 -9.36
C ARG A 58 -4.51 5.89 -7.85
N TYR A 59 -3.38 5.48 -7.29
CA TYR A 59 -3.08 5.54 -5.87
C TYR A 59 -1.69 6.12 -5.68
N ALA A 60 -1.55 7.15 -4.86
CA ALA A 60 -0.31 7.89 -4.74
C ALA A 60 0.09 8.15 -3.29
N SER A 61 1.38 8.40 -3.08
CA SER A 61 1.93 8.77 -1.77
C SER A 61 3.20 9.58 -1.95
N ARG A 62 3.52 10.40 -0.95
CA ARG A 62 4.88 10.87 -0.72
C ARG A 62 5.74 9.72 -0.20
N ILE A 63 7.03 9.72 -0.53
CA ILE A 63 8.03 8.77 -0.02
C ILE A 63 8.75 9.44 1.17
N ALA A 64 8.80 8.74 2.30
CA ALA A 64 9.54 9.15 3.48
C ALA A 64 11.05 8.89 3.34
N SER A 65 11.87 9.43 4.23
CA SER A 65 13.34 9.33 4.16
C SER A 65 13.89 7.91 4.30
N ASP A 66 13.09 6.98 4.84
CA ASP A 66 13.41 5.55 4.94
C ASP A 66 12.88 4.73 3.75
N GLY A 67 12.34 5.39 2.71
CA GLY A 67 11.74 4.76 1.54
C GLY A 67 10.30 4.29 1.74
N SER A 68 9.73 4.45 2.94
CA SER A 68 8.35 4.01 3.22
C SER A 68 7.31 4.94 2.58
N PHE A 69 6.15 4.36 2.26
CA PHE A 69 5.00 5.09 1.74
C PHE A 69 3.67 4.47 2.19
N SER A 70 2.58 5.25 2.10
CA SER A 70 1.20 4.80 2.34
C SER A 70 0.28 5.37 1.27
N LEU A 71 -0.19 4.51 0.38
CA LEU A 71 -0.98 4.88 -0.79
C LEU A 71 -2.36 5.38 -0.39
N ALA A 72 -2.78 6.46 -1.02
CA ALA A 72 -4.12 6.98 -0.96
C ALA A 72 -4.76 7.02 -2.36
N GLY A 73 -6.08 6.82 -2.41
CA GLY A 73 -6.87 7.11 -3.60
C GLY A 73 -6.96 8.62 -3.89
N GLN A 74 -7.60 8.98 -4.99
CA GLN A 74 -7.82 10.39 -5.36
C GLN A 74 -8.69 11.16 -4.36
N ASP A 75 -9.49 10.44 -3.58
CA ASP A 75 -10.30 10.92 -2.46
C ASP A 75 -9.49 11.15 -1.18
N GLY A 76 -8.20 10.78 -1.17
CA GLY A 76 -7.32 10.85 0.00
C GLY A 76 -7.50 9.68 0.98
N GLU A 77 -8.38 8.72 0.69
CA GLU A 77 -8.56 7.55 1.54
C GLU A 77 -7.37 6.60 1.39
N LEU A 78 -6.80 6.15 2.52
CA LEU A 78 -5.71 5.17 2.52
C LEU A 78 -6.21 3.82 2.01
N ARG A 79 -5.85 3.49 0.77
CA ARG A 79 -6.26 2.25 0.12
C ARG A 79 -5.37 1.95 -1.08
N CYS A 80 -5.25 0.66 -1.35
CA CYS A 80 -4.81 0.12 -2.63
C CYS A 80 -5.45 -1.27 -2.74
N PRO A 81 -6.49 -1.46 -3.56
CA PRO A 81 -7.12 -2.77 -3.71
C PRO A 81 -6.12 -3.80 -4.25
N PRO A 82 -6.33 -5.09 -3.99
CA PRO A 82 -5.52 -6.14 -4.60
C PRO A 82 -5.57 -6.08 -6.13
N GLY A 83 -4.45 -6.39 -6.79
CA GLY A 83 -4.38 -6.42 -8.25
C GLY A 83 -3.02 -6.08 -8.82
N ASN A 84 -2.98 -5.94 -10.14
CA ASN A 84 -1.76 -5.62 -10.89
C ASN A 84 -1.72 -4.15 -11.27
N TYR A 85 -0.54 -3.56 -11.09
CA TYR A 85 -0.29 -2.13 -11.27
C TYR A 85 0.96 -1.89 -12.09
N GLU A 86 0.97 -0.77 -12.78
CA GLU A 86 2.20 -0.11 -13.22
C GLU A 86 2.53 1.02 -12.24
N ALA A 87 3.82 1.34 -12.09
CA ALA A 87 4.29 2.32 -11.13
C ALA A 87 5.17 3.40 -11.77
N VAL A 88 5.14 4.58 -11.16
CA VAL A 88 6.13 5.64 -11.37
C VAL A 88 6.66 6.12 -10.03
N VAL A 89 7.92 6.56 -10.04
CA VAL A 89 8.58 7.20 -8.90
C VAL A 89 9.20 8.50 -9.41
N VAL A 90 8.81 9.61 -8.80
CA VAL A 90 9.26 10.96 -9.19
C VAL A 90 9.96 11.58 -8.00
N GLN A 91 11.20 12.01 -8.21
CA GLN A 91 11.94 12.82 -7.24
C GLN A 91 12.06 14.24 -7.80
N ILE A 92 11.50 15.21 -7.07
CA ILE A 92 11.74 16.63 -7.37
C ILE A 92 12.96 17.05 -6.55
N VAL A 93 14.08 17.24 -7.23
CA VAL A 93 15.27 17.87 -6.63
C VAL A 93 15.13 19.37 -6.84
N LEU A 94 14.87 20.13 -5.78
CA LEU A 94 14.89 21.58 -5.81
C LEU A 94 16.37 22.02 -5.81
N THR A 95 16.86 22.51 -6.95
CA THR A 95 18.27 22.89 -7.15
C THR A 95 18.52 24.40 -6.98
N GLU A 96 17.56 25.14 -6.42
CA GLU A 96 17.63 26.59 -6.32
C GLU A 96 18.30 27.00 -5.00
N ASP A 97 19.62 27.16 -5.07
CA ASP A 97 20.44 28.02 -4.19
C ASP A 97 20.43 27.69 -2.68
N LEU A 98 20.66 26.42 -2.35
CA LEU A 98 20.95 26.00 -0.98
C LEU A 98 22.43 25.62 -0.88
N ALA A 99 23.14 26.22 0.08
CA ALA A 99 24.54 25.95 0.37
C ALA A 99 24.85 24.45 0.26
N ALA A 100 25.97 24.12 -0.41
CA ALA A 100 26.42 22.78 -0.81
C ALA A 100 26.44 21.68 0.29
N GLY A 101 26.09 22.00 1.53
CA GLY A 101 26.00 21.08 2.67
C GLY A 101 24.61 20.55 3.05
N ALA A 102 23.52 20.93 2.36
CA ALA A 102 22.15 20.61 2.82
C ALA A 102 21.31 19.69 1.90
N HIS A 103 21.87 19.12 0.83
CA HIS A 103 21.13 18.21 -0.05
C HIS A 103 21.09 16.78 0.47
N GLN A 104 20.27 16.50 1.48
CA GLN A 104 19.93 15.13 1.89
C GLN A 104 18.75 14.61 1.08
N HIS A 105 18.94 14.46 -0.24
CA HIS A 105 17.94 13.85 -1.12
C HIS A 105 18.25 12.38 -1.40
N GLY A 106 19.39 11.88 -0.91
CA GLY A 106 19.91 10.56 -1.20
C GLY A 106 20.37 10.44 -2.65
N GLN A 107 20.44 9.21 -3.14
CA GLN A 107 20.69 8.94 -4.54
C GLN A 107 19.54 9.47 -5.41
N THR A 108 19.87 9.95 -6.62
CA THR A 108 18.88 10.45 -7.57
C THR A 108 18.10 9.30 -8.21
N VAL A 109 16.76 9.42 -8.22
CA VAL A 109 15.87 8.51 -8.96
C VAL A 109 16.04 8.74 -10.47
N PRO A 110 16.41 7.71 -11.26
CA PRO A 110 16.53 7.86 -12.71
C PRO A 110 15.24 8.34 -13.38
N ARG A 111 15.35 9.30 -14.30
CA ARG A 111 14.20 9.94 -14.99
C ARG A 111 13.24 8.96 -15.65
N ARG A 112 13.71 7.78 -16.09
CA ARG A 112 12.84 6.75 -16.69
C ARG A 112 11.73 6.29 -15.76
N TYR A 113 11.92 6.39 -14.44
CA TYR A 113 10.90 6.01 -13.47
C TYR A 113 9.77 7.03 -13.33
N ALA A 114 9.90 8.23 -13.90
CA ALA A 114 8.89 9.28 -13.81
C ALA A 114 7.74 9.13 -14.84
N ASP A 115 7.83 8.17 -15.77
CA ASP A 115 6.84 7.95 -16.83
C ASP A 115 6.49 6.46 -16.92
N TYR A 116 5.18 6.16 -16.95
CA TYR A 116 4.65 4.80 -17.07
C TYR A 116 5.16 4.05 -18.31
N TYR A 117 5.43 4.76 -19.40
CA TYR A 117 5.90 4.16 -20.65
C TYR A 117 7.39 3.82 -20.63
N THR A 118 8.15 4.35 -19.66
CA THR A 118 9.61 4.13 -19.57
C THR A 118 10.06 3.50 -18.24
N SER A 119 9.17 3.42 -17.24
CA SER A 119 9.52 2.91 -15.91
C SER A 119 9.71 1.40 -15.91
N ASP A 120 8.92 0.69 -16.72
CA ASP A 120 8.77 -0.77 -16.72
C ASP A 120 8.43 -1.37 -15.35
N LEU A 121 8.06 -0.53 -14.36
CA LEU A 121 7.75 -0.98 -13.02
C LEU A 121 6.37 -1.63 -13.02
N ARG A 122 6.33 -2.91 -12.63
CA ARG A 122 5.10 -3.69 -12.44
C ARG A 122 5.07 -4.20 -11.02
N VAL A 123 3.93 -4.07 -10.36
CA VAL A 123 3.72 -4.54 -9.00
C VAL A 123 2.40 -5.28 -8.90
N THR A 124 2.39 -6.36 -8.11
CA THR A 124 1.18 -7.03 -7.67
C THR A 124 0.98 -6.67 -6.21
N ASN A 125 -0.21 -6.13 -5.90
CA ASN A 125 -0.65 -5.98 -4.53
C ASN A 125 -1.54 -7.17 -4.18
N ASP A 126 -1.10 -7.96 -3.22
CA ASP A 126 -1.84 -9.15 -2.79
C ASP A 126 -2.99 -8.77 -1.84
N SER A 127 -3.93 -9.70 -1.65
CA SER A 127 -5.03 -9.56 -0.69
C SER A 127 -4.60 -9.77 0.77
N ASP A 128 -3.33 -10.06 1.01
CA ASP A 128 -2.79 -10.20 2.37
C ASP A 128 -2.48 -8.81 2.95
N PRO A 129 -3.19 -8.36 4.00
CA PRO A 129 -2.93 -7.06 4.62
C PRO A 129 -1.57 -6.99 5.33
N ALA A 130 -0.91 -8.13 5.62
CA ALA A 130 0.43 -8.16 6.17
C ALA A 130 1.53 -8.04 5.10
N SER A 131 1.20 -8.28 3.83
CA SER A 131 2.11 -8.07 2.71
C SER A 131 2.49 -6.59 2.59
N ARG A 132 3.66 -6.29 2.06
CA ARG A 132 4.09 -4.93 1.74
C ARG A 132 4.43 -4.85 0.27
N ILE A 133 4.05 -3.74 -0.36
CA ILE A 133 4.43 -3.46 -1.73
C ILE A 133 5.93 -3.11 -1.75
N LEU A 134 6.71 -3.85 -2.52
CA LEU A 134 8.14 -3.62 -2.68
C LEU A 134 8.45 -3.14 -4.09
N ILE A 135 9.08 -1.97 -4.20
CA ILE A 135 9.54 -1.43 -5.47
C ILE A 135 11.05 -1.26 -5.41
N THR A 136 11.73 -1.88 -6.37
CA THR A 136 13.19 -1.80 -6.51
C THR A 136 13.54 -1.07 -7.79
N LEU A 137 14.29 0.02 -7.65
CA LEU A 137 14.79 0.84 -8.75
C LEU A 137 16.20 0.40 -9.09
N LYS A 138 16.47 0.17 -10.37
CA LYS A 138 17.84 0.08 -10.84
C LYS A 138 18.46 1.45 -10.76
N SER A 139 19.59 1.53 -10.08
CA SER A 139 20.45 2.69 -10.14
C SER A 139 20.82 2.92 -11.61
N SER A 140 20.84 4.17 -12.06
CA SER A 140 21.57 4.47 -13.30
C SER A 140 23.02 4.13 -13.00
N ASP A 141 23.58 3.10 -13.65
CA ASP A 141 25.03 2.92 -13.69
C ASP A 141 25.62 4.31 -13.93
N GLN A 142 26.44 4.80 -13.01
CA GLN A 142 27.34 5.87 -13.37
C GLN A 142 28.24 5.27 -14.44
N SER A 143 27.86 5.47 -15.71
CA SER A 143 28.77 5.32 -16.83
C SER A 143 29.94 6.22 -16.48
N SER A 144 31.00 5.57 -15.99
CA SER A 144 32.29 6.18 -15.82
C SER A 144 32.82 6.32 -17.25
N ASP A 145 32.60 7.50 -17.83
CA ASP A 145 33.48 8.01 -18.89
C ASP A 145 34.81 8.44 -18.25
#